data_AF-A0AAN7T8J8-F1
#
_entry.id   AF-A0AAN7T8J8-F1
#
_cell.length_a   1.000
_cell.length_b   1.000
_cell.length_c   1.000
_cell.angle_alpha   90.00
_cell.angle_beta   90.00
_cell.angle_gamma   90.00
#
_symmetry.space_group_name_H-M   'P 1'
#
loop_
_entity.id
_entity.type
_entity.pdbx_description
1 polymer ?
#
loop_
_entity_poly.entity_id
_entity_poly.type
_entity_poly.pdbx_seq_one_letter_code
_entity_poly.pdbx_strand_id
1 'polypeptide(L)'
;MNTPSIKPVVLDGSTLEGGGQLVRVALTLSAITGIPVSIHNIRANRAPHGHRRSHQSNRNDVHHNKAKSEGGLKESHLAALKWLAYQCDAYVEGAEVGSRECVFVPGKGSVSATSNRQGTTTGKEDNSGSSNFDGNVIELHNPGSVWLILQALLPYLIFGRQQVQSETDKLAQEAYTELVLRGGTNVSKSMSGEYVQQVLLPTLHDIGIPRIEVELSKRGWAGNARAIGEVKVRIPQPPPGGFKLAPFEITERGYIDHISVSIVAGSANARHTLKAELENTIAEHFGRDLTTVFLPGENSGDSRRLYILLVAHTSTNRVLGRDFLGTGKRPKNATEEVRILQSACQTVVRDLKKEIQGDHCVDEYLQDQLVVFQALASGRNVVDGWSGRDVEQREGHDEECEDTGGSLHTRTVRWVCRKMMSRLQEGVEFEAGGICTGISQG
;
A
#
# COMPACT_ATOMS: atom_id res chain seq x y z
N MET A 1 12.02 32.43 22.19
CA MET A 1 13.10 32.31 21.18
C MET A 1 12.52 31.61 19.96
N ASN A 2 12.30 32.34 18.86
CA ASN A 2 11.75 31.78 17.63
C ASN A 2 12.79 30.86 16.99
N THR A 3 12.53 29.55 17.01
CA THR A 3 13.28 28.63 16.16
C THR A 3 12.85 28.89 14.71
N PRO A 4 13.78 28.93 13.74
CA PRO A 4 13.40 29.10 12.34
C PRO A 4 12.47 27.95 11.95
N SER A 5 11.24 28.28 11.54
CA SER A 5 10.27 27.29 11.06
C SER A 5 10.83 26.70 9.76
N ILE A 6 11.19 25.42 9.75
CA ILE A 6 11.59 24.73 8.52
C ILE A 6 10.41 24.81 7.56
N LYS A 7 10.60 25.50 6.43
CA LYS A 7 9.55 25.69 5.44
C LYS A 7 9.12 24.32 4.88
N PRO A 8 7.83 23.97 4.76
CA PRO A 8 7.45 22.66 4.25
C PRO A 8 7.99 22.35 2.84
N VAL A 9 8.26 21.07 2.56
CA VAL A 9 8.41 20.56 1.18
C VAL A 9 7.02 20.61 0.54
N VAL A 10 6.91 21.24 -0.62
CA VAL A 10 5.63 21.39 -1.33
C VAL A 10 5.52 20.30 -2.39
N LEU A 11 4.46 19.51 -2.33
CA LEU A 11 4.15 18.45 -3.30
C LEU A 11 2.83 18.74 -4.00
N ASP A 12 2.81 18.56 -5.31
CA ASP A 12 1.57 18.54 -6.09
C ASP A 12 1.02 17.09 -6.14
N GLY A 13 -0.14 16.88 -5.52
CA GLY A 13 -0.85 15.61 -5.45
C GLY A 13 -1.48 15.15 -6.77
N SER A 14 -1.31 15.93 -7.85
CA SER A 14 -1.64 15.55 -9.23
C SER A 14 -0.44 15.03 -10.03
N THR A 15 0.76 15.07 -9.47
CA THR A 15 1.98 14.60 -10.15
C THR A 15 1.91 13.09 -10.43
N LEU A 16 2.30 12.70 -11.65
CA LEU A 16 2.37 11.30 -12.13
C LEU A 16 1.04 10.55 -11.94
N GLU A 17 0.99 9.49 -11.11
CA GLU A 17 -0.26 8.77 -10.86
C GLU A 17 -1.33 9.67 -10.25
N GLY A 18 -0.92 10.69 -9.50
CA GLY A 18 -1.82 11.65 -8.86
C GLY A 18 -2.88 10.96 -7.99
N GLY A 19 -2.50 9.87 -7.31
CA GLY A 19 -3.38 9.09 -6.44
C GLY A 19 -2.94 9.08 -4.98
N GLY A 20 -3.48 8.11 -4.23
CA GLY A 20 -3.33 8.08 -2.77
C GLY A 20 -1.94 7.67 -2.28
N GLN A 21 -1.13 7.05 -3.14
CA GLN A 21 0.20 6.55 -2.78
C GLN A 21 1.17 7.68 -2.48
N LEU A 22 1.12 8.77 -3.24
CA LEU A 22 1.91 9.98 -2.99
C LEU A 22 1.71 10.49 -1.56
N VAL A 23 0.45 10.60 -1.13
CA VAL A 23 0.10 11.07 0.22
C VAL A 23 0.68 10.14 1.29
N ARG A 24 0.53 8.83 1.15
CA ARG A 24 1.01 7.85 2.14
C ARG A 24 2.53 7.91 2.32
N VAL A 25 3.27 7.93 1.20
CA VAL A 25 4.73 7.97 1.20
C VAL A 25 5.24 9.30 1.74
N ALA A 26 4.63 10.42 1.34
CA ALA A 26 5.02 11.75 1.82
C ALA A 26 4.84 11.89 3.34
N LEU A 27 3.72 11.43 3.88
CA LEU A 27 3.43 11.50 5.32
C LEU A 27 4.39 10.62 6.13
N THR A 28 4.65 9.37 5.71
CA THR A 28 5.58 8.51 6.45
C THR A 28 7.01 9.03 6.38
N LEU A 29 7.48 9.51 5.23
CA LEU A 29 8.82 10.07 5.11
C LEU A 29 8.95 11.36 5.92
N SER A 30 7.92 12.21 5.94
CA SER A 30 7.89 13.39 6.79
C SER A 30 8.01 13.01 8.27
N ALA A 31 7.23 12.03 8.72
CA ALA A 31 7.28 11.54 10.10
C ALA A 31 8.62 10.91 10.49
N ILE A 32 9.29 10.18 9.58
CA ILE A 32 10.62 9.58 9.82
C ILE A 32 11.72 10.65 9.85
N THR A 33 11.73 11.55 8.86
CA THR A 33 12.82 12.51 8.65
C THR A 33 12.68 13.79 9.49
N GLY A 34 11.49 14.05 10.05
CA GLY A 34 11.17 15.31 10.71
C GLY A 34 11.02 16.51 9.76
N ILE A 35 11.03 16.28 8.44
CA ILE A 35 10.92 17.32 7.42
C ILE A 35 9.43 17.63 7.19
N PRO A 36 8.95 18.87 7.41
CA PRO A 36 7.55 19.21 7.18
C PRO A 36 7.15 19.12 5.70
N VAL A 37 5.88 18.78 5.43
CA VAL A 37 5.34 18.64 4.06
C VAL A 37 4.00 19.37 3.90
N SER A 38 3.78 19.97 2.73
CA SER A 38 2.52 20.54 2.27
C SER A 38 2.14 19.89 0.95
N ILE A 39 0.97 19.26 0.88
CA ILE A 39 0.49 18.56 -0.30
C ILE A 39 -0.76 19.29 -0.80
N HIS A 40 -0.74 19.74 -2.06
CA HIS A 40 -1.90 20.36 -2.72
C HIS A 40 -2.48 19.41 -3.77
N ASN A 41 -3.65 19.73 -4.35
CA ASN A 41 -4.27 18.94 -5.43
C ASN A 41 -4.39 17.44 -5.13
N ILE A 42 -4.61 17.07 -3.86
CA ILE A 42 -4.62 15.67 -3.42
C ILE A 42 -5.60 14.88 -4.28
N ARG A 43 -5.10 13.85 -4.96
CA ARG A 43 -5.89 12.94 -5.80
C ARG A 43 -6.66 13.62 -6.93
N ALA A 44 -6.17 14.75 -7.46
CA ALA A 44 -6.85 15.50 -8.52
C ALA A 44 -7.07 14.68 -9.81
N ASN A 45 -6.10 13.81 -10.19
CA ASN A 45 -6.20 12.95 -11.37
C ASN A 45 -7.22 11.82 -11.24
N ARG A 46 -7.78 11.63 -10.03
CA ARG A 46 -8.87 10.68 -9.80
C ARG A 46 -10.25 11.32 -9.95
N ALA A 47 -10.36 12.63 -10.19
CA ALA A 47 -11.64 13.26 -10.50
C ALA A 47 -12.10 12.83 -11.91
N PRO A 48 -13.40 12.54 -12.14
CA PRO A 48 -13.87 12.21 -13.47
C PRO A 48 -13.58 13.36 -14.43
N HIS A 49 -12.76 13.11 -15.45
CA HIS A 49 -12.55 14.04 -16.55
C HIS A 49 -13.88 14.23 -17.27
N GLY A 50 -14.56 15.35 -16.98
CA GLY A 50 -15.62 15.84 -17.82
C GLY A 50 -15.08 16.03 -19.23
N HIS A 51 -15.58 15.24 -20.17
CA HIS A 51 -15.56 15.42 -21.62
C HIS A 51 -14.85 16.71 -22.07
N ARG A 52 -13.65 16.55 -22.67
CA ARG A 52 -13.09 17.60 -23.54
C ARG A 52 -14.15 17.95 -24.58
N ARG A 53 -14.60 19.21 -24.53
CA ARG A 53 -15.59 19.81 -25.43
C ARG A 53 -15.23 19.54 -26.90
N SER A 54 -16.15 18.93 -27.64
CA SER A 54 -16.46 19.40 -28.99
C SER A 54 -17.82 20.10 -28.93
N HIS A 55 -17.93 21.22 -29.65
CA HIS A 55 -19.10 22.07 -29.68
C HIS A 55 -20.35 21.34 -30.16
N GLN A 56 -21.42 21.29 -29.35
CA GLN A 56 -22.69 21.95 -29.68
C GLN A 56 -23.69 21.85 -28.53
N SER A 57 -24.41 22.95 -28.37
CA SER A 57 -25.47 23.20 -27.41
C SER A 57 -26.68 22.27 -27.60
N ASN A 58 -27.17 21.68 -26.50
CA ASN A 58 -28.60 21.82 -26.21
C ASN A 58 -28.87 21.73 -24.71
N ARG A 59 -29.60 22.73 -24.20
CA ARG A 59 -30.07 22.83 -22.82
C ARG A 59 -31.31 21.97 -22.67
N ASN A 60 -31.34 21.16 -21.61
CA ASN A 60 -32.44 21.01 -20.64
C ASN A 60 -32.32 19.62 -20.01
N ASP A 61 -31.88 19.56 -18.75
CA ASP A 61 -32.48 18.72 -17.72
C ASP A 61 -31.79 18.96 -16.37
N VAL A 62 -32.56 19.55 -15.45
CA VAL A 62 -32.15 19.80 -14.07
C VAL A 62 -32.49 18.57 -13.24
N HIS A 63 -31.56 17.63 -13.18
CA HIS A 63 -31.47 16.69 -12.06
C HIS A 63 -30.15 16.88 -11.34
N HIS A 64 -30.21 17.38 -10.11
CA HIS A 64 -29.10 17.51 -9.18
C HIS A 64 -28.58 16.12 -8.76
N ASN A 65 -27.83 15.45 -9.63
CA ASN A 65 -26.86 14.45 -9.21
C ASN A 65 -25.52 15.15 -9.03
N LYS A 66 -25.24 15.56 -7.79
CA LYS A 66 -23.95 16.12 -7.37
C LYS A 66 -22.87 15.07 -7.64
N ALA A 67 -22.17 15.18 -8.77
CA ALA A 67 -21.03 14.32 -9.09
C ALA A 67 -20.04 14.43 -7.92
N LYS A 68 -19.89 13.34 -7.17
CA LYS A 68 -19.04 13.26 -5.98
C LYS A 68 -17.60 13.54 -6.45
N SER A 69 -17.02 14.65 -6.01
CA SER A 69 -15.60 14.96 -6.24
C SER A 69 -14.76 13.76 -5.77
N GLU A 70 -14.18 13.00 -6.70
CA GLU A 70 -13.36 11.80 -6.38
C GLU A 70 -11.95 12.14 -5.87
N GLY A 71 -11.55 13.42 -5.98
CA GLY A 71 -10.32 13.97 -5.41
C GLY A 71 -10.42 14.21 -3.91
N GLY A 72 -9.26 14.44 -3.29
CA GLY A 72 -9.07 14.69 -1.88
C GLY A 72 -8.77 13.43 -1.06
N LEU A 73 -8.47 13.64 0.23
CA LEU A 73 -8.20 12.60 1.21
C LEU A 73 -9.38 11.61 1.30
N LYS A 74 -9.06 10.33 1.47
CA LYS A 74 -10.04 9.27 1.77
C LYS A 74 -9.88 8.89 3.22
N GLU A 75 -10.87 8.18 3.75
CA GLU A 75 -10.87 7.70 5.13
C GLU A 75 -9.57 6.97 5.52
N SER A 76 -9.04 6.09 4.66
CA SER A 76 -7.77 5.41 4.91
C SER A 76 -6.56 6.35 4.95
N HIS A 77 -6.54 7.39 4.12
CA HIS A 77 -5.49 8.42 4.15
C HIS A 77 -5.57 9.22 5.46
N LEU A 78 -6.80 9.61 5.84
CA LEU A 78 -7.04 10.37 7.06
C LEU A 78 -6.68 9.56 8.31
N ALA A 79 -7.00 8.27 8.35
CA ALA A 79 -6.66 7.37 9.43
C ALA A 79 -5.13 7.30 9.62
N ALA A 80 -4.38 7.07 8.53
CA ALA A 80 -2.92 7.06 8.57
C ALA A 80 -2.34 8.43 8.99
N LEU A 81 -2.87 9.54 8.45
CA LEU A 81 -2.47 10.90 8.80
C LEU A 81 -2.64 11.18 10.29
N LYS A 82 -3.84 10.90 10.84
CA LYS A 82 -4.14 11.12 12.26
C LYS A 82 -3.27 10.25 13.16
N TRP A 83 -3.05 8.99 12.78
CA TRP A 83 -2.20 8.09 13.55
C TRP A 83 -0.75 8.56 13.55
N LEU A 84 -0.17 8.90 12.39
CA LEU A 84 1.20 9.44 12.32
C LEU A 84 1.32 10.74 13.10
N ALA A 85 0.34 11.64 12.98
CA ALA A 85 0.33 12.91 13.69
C ALA A 85 0.34 12.71 15.21
N TYR A 86 -0.43 11.74 15.70
CA TYR A 86 -0.43 11.37 17.11
C TYR A 86 0.94 10.83 17.55
N GLN A 87 1.55 9.93 16.77
CA GLN A 87 2.82 9.30 17.15
C GLN A 87 4.01 10.25 17.16
N CYS A 88 4.05 11.24 16.25
CA CYS A 88 5.16 12.19 16.17
C CYS A 88 4.80 13.61 16.66
N ASP A 89 3.70 13.78 17.39
CA ASP A 89 3.22 15.07 17.91
C ASP A 89 3.18 16.16 16.82
N ALA A 90 2.61 15.82 15.67
CA ALA A 90 2.61 16.68 14.50
C ALA A 90 1.49 17.73 14.56
N TYR A 91 1.82 18.93 14.07
CA TYR A 91 0.80 19.89 13.66
C TYR A 91 0.26 19.52 12.28
N VAL A 92 -1.07 19.55 12.13
CA VAL A 92 -1.75 19.16 10.88
C VAL A 92 -2.85 20.16 10.50
N GLU A 93 -2.86 20.57 9.24
CA GLU A 93 -3.98 21.29 8.61
C GLU A 93 -4.59 20.45 7.48
N GLY A 94 -5.90 20.59 7.25
CA GLY A 94 -6.59 19.88 6.18
C GLY A 94 -6.85 18.39 6.46
N ALA A 95 -6.84 17.98 7.74
CA ALA A 95 -7.09 16.61 8.18
C ALA A 95 -8.58 16.21 8.17
N GLU A 96 -9.21 16.28 7.00
CA GLU A 96 -10.60 15.88 6.79
C GLU A 96 -10.80 15.10 5.49
N VAL A 97 -11.81 14.21 5.47
CA VAL A 97 -12.15 13.44 4.27
C VAL A 97 -12.61 14.40 3.17
N GLY A 98 -12.03 14.26 1.99
CA GLY A 98 -12.29 15.14 0.84
C GLY A 98 -11.37 16.36 0.77
N SER A 99 -10.56 16.64 1.80
CA SER A 99 -9.59 17.74 1.73
C SER A 99 -8.62 17.54 0.56
N ARG A 100 -8.41 18.61 -0.20
CA ARG A 100 -7.48 18.64 -1.35
C ARG A 100 -6.10 19.15 -0.99
N GLU A 101 -5.96 19.64 0.23
CA GLU A 101 -4.72 20.20 0.74
C GLU A 101 -4.44 19.63 2.14
N CYS A 102 -3.18 19.37 2.45
CA CYS A 102 -2.78 18.91 3.77
C CYS A 102 -1.40 19.45 4.09
N VAL A 103 -1.28 20.09 5.25
CA VAL A 103 0.02 20.46 5.82
C VAL A 103 0.29 19.52 6.99
N PHE A 104 1.47 18.93 7.04
CA PHE A 104 1.91 18.03 8.10
C PHE A 104 3.31 18.44 8.55
N VAL A 105 3.41 18.83 9.82
CA VAL A 105 4.64 19.32 10.44
C VAL A 105 4.95 18.42 11.64
N PRO A 106 5.86 17.44 11.49
CA PRO A 106 6.26 16.57 12.60
C PRO A 106 6.75 17.38 13.81
N GLY A 107 6.43 16.92 15.02
CA GLY A 107 6.93 17.50 16.26
C GLY A 107 8.44 17.30 16.42
N LYS A 108 9.09 18.15 17.22
CA LYS A 108 10.55 18.10 17.49
C LYS A 108 10.96 16.99 18.48
N GLY A 109 10.02 16.15 18.91
CA GLY A 109 10.20 15.06 19.87
C GLY A 109 10.10 15.50 21.34
N SER A 110 9.13 14.90 22.05
CA SER A 110 9.03 14.62 23.50
C SER A 110 7.66 14.97 24.08
N VAL A 111 6.74 13.99 24.12
CA VAL A 111 5.74 13.94 25.20
C VAL A 111 5.43 12.50 25.61
N SER A 112 5.70 12.26 26.90
CA SER A 112 5.24 11.16 27.75
C SER A 112 3.74 10.85 27.56
N ALA A 113 3.39 9.56 27.50
CA ALA A 113 2.02 9.05 27.51
C ALA A 113 1.23 9.31 28.83
N THR A 114 1.62 10.31 29.61
CA THR A 114 0.92 10.77 30.81
C THR A 114 0.79 12.29 30.82
N SER A 115 0.01 12.81 29.88
CA SER A 115 -0.81 13.97 30.20
C SER A 115 -2.13 13.87 29.46
N ASN A 116 -3.22 13.85 30.22
CA ASN A 116 -4.52 14.28 29.73
C ASN A 116 -4.36 15.68 29.12
N ARG A 117 -4.06 15.75 27.82
CA ARG A 117 -4.03 17.00 27.07
C ARG A 117 -4.97 16.85 25.88
N GLN A 118 -6.13 17.49 26.02
CA GLN A 118 -6.98 17.89 24.90
C GLN A 118 -6.09 18.62 23.89
N GLY A 119 -5.74 17.93 22.80
CA GLY A 119 -5.23 18.57 21.61
C GLY A 119 -6.33 19.47 21.07
N THR A 120 -6.09 20.78 21.10
CA THR A 120 -6.97 21.78 20.50
C THR A 120 -7.01 21.56 18.99
N THR A 121 -8.00 20.80 18.54
CA THR A 121 -8.48 20.84 17.15
C THR A 121 -9.20 22.16 16.98
N THR A 122 -8.58 23.14 16.31
CA THR A 122 -9.27 24.33 15.81
C THR A 122 -10.10 23.96 14.59
N GLY A 123 -11.18 23.22 14.82
CA GLY A 123 -12.21 22.86 13.86
C GLY A 123 -13.51 22.65 14.64
N LYS A 124 -14.58 23.31 14.21
CA LYS A 124 -15.90 23.33 14.85
C LYS A 124 -16.29 21.97 15.45
N GLU A 125 -16.58 22.00 16.75
CA GLU A 125 -17.07 20.88 17.54
C GLU A 125 -18.37 20.33 16.94
N ASP A 126 -18.29 19.18 16.28
CA ASP A 126 -19.44 18.31 16.14
C ASP A 126 -19.56 17.52 17.46
N ASN A 127 -20.68 17.71 18.15
CA ASN A 127 -21.06 17.06 19.41
C ASN A 127 -21.29 15.55 19.23
N SER A 128 -20.23 14.78 19.02
CA SER A 128 -20.24 13.33 19.15
C SER A 128 -19.04 12.87 19.97
N GLY A 129 -19.26 12.64 21.27
CA GLY A 129 -18.51 11.75 22.15
C GLY A 129 -16.98 11.82 22.11
N SER A 130 -16.38 12.33 23.20
CA SER A 130 -14.97 12.10 23.54
C SER A 130 -14.62 10.61 23.43
N SER A 131 -14.01 10.21 22.31
CA SER A 131 -13.48 8.86 22.12
C SER A 131 -12.02 8.88 22.56
N ASN A 132 -11.68 8.09 23.58
CA ASN A 132 -10.31 7.69 23.86
C ASN A 132 -9.69 7.17 22.54
N PHE A 133 -8.69 7.88 22.03
CA PHE A 133 -7.90 7.39 20.91
C PHE A 133 -6.98 6.31 21.45
N ASP A 134 -7.44 5.06 21.40
CA ASP A 134 -6.58 3.91 21.64
C ASP A 134 -5.62 3.83 20.44
N GLY A 135 -4.41 4.37 20.61
CA GLY A 135 -3.41 4.52 19.55
C GLY A 135 -3.01 3.21 18.86
N ASN A 136 -3.47 2.07 19.35
CA ASN A 136 -3.21 0.75 18.78
C ASN A 136 -4.37 0.21 17.92
N VAL A 137 -5.54 0.86 17.91
CA VAL A 137 -6.71 0.42 17.12
C VAL A 137 -7.07 1.49 16.09
N ILE A 138 -7.02 1.13 14.81
CA ILE A 138 -7.41 1.99 13.69
C ILE A 138 -8.64 1.38 13.01
N GLU A 139 -9.78 2.04 13.18
CA GLU A 139 -11.05 1.57 12.63
C GLU A 139 -11.58 2.51 11.54
N LEU A 140 -11.85 1.93 10.37
CA LEU A 140 -12.54 2.59 9.28
C LEU A 140 -14.04 2.27 9.34
N HIS A 141 -14.88 3.29 9.20
CA HIS A 141 -16.31 3.14 9.04
C HIS A 141 -16.63 2.41 7.73
N ASN A 142 -15.93 2.71 6.64
CA ASN A 142 -16.05 2.03 5.35
C ASN A 142 -14.96 0.98 5.14
N PRO A 143 -15.19 -0.04 4.29
CA PRO A 143 -14.19 -1.05 3.95
C PRO A 143 -13.10 -0.47 3.03
N GLY A 144 -12.47 0.62 3.43
CA GLY A 144 -11.22 1.10 2.85
C GLY A 144 -10.10 0.12 3.21
N SER A 145 -9.08 0.04 2.35
CA SER A 145 -8.04 -0.97 2.53
C SER A 145 -7.23 -0.74 3.82
N VAL A 146 -7.23 -1.73 4.72
CA VAL A 146 -6.36 -1.74 5.90
C VAL A 146 -4.90 -1.85 5.51
N TRP A 147 -4.62 -2.51 4.40
CA TRP A 147 -3.27 -2.72 3.88
C TRP A 147 -2.65 -1.44 3.36
N LEU A 148 -3.45 -0.52 2.80
CA LEU A 148 -2.95 0.82 2.46
C LEU A 148 -2.67 1.68 3.69
N ILE A 149 -3.36 1.47 4.80
CA ILE A 149 -2.98 2.09 6.08
C ILE A 149 -1.64 1.51 6.50
N LEU A 150 -1.50 0.18 6.54
CA LEU A 150 -0.24 -0.47 6.90
C LEU A 150 0.91 -0.01 5.99
N GLN A 151 0.71 0.13 4.68
CA GLN A 151 1.71 0.67 3.75
C GLN A 151 2.20 2.08 4.16
N ALA A 152 1.33 2.92 4.71
CA ALA A 152 1.71 4.25 5.20
C ALA A 152 2.39 4.20 6.57
N LEU A 153 2.02 3.26 7.44
CA LEU A 153 2.52 3.23 8.82
C LEU A 153 3.79 2.40 8.98
N LEU A 154 3.95 1.36 8.16
CA LEU A 154 4.98 0.35 8.33
C LEU A 154 6.41 0.93 8.28
N PRO A 155 6.77 1.82 7.32
CA PRO A 155 8.09 2.43 7.32
C PRO A 155 8.35 3.23 8.59
N TYR A 156 7.37 3.99 9.09
CA TYR A 156 7.52 4.73 10.35
C TYR A 156 7.66 3.81 11.56
N LEU A 157 6.93 2.70 11.61
CA LEU A 157 7.01 1.73 12.70
C LEU A 157 8.38 1.02 12.77
N ILE A 158 9.05 0.85 11.63
CA ILE A 158 10.36 0.22 11.54
C ILE A 158 11.49 1.24 11.75
N PHE A 159 11.46 2.38 11.06
CA PHE A 159 12.56 3.35 10.99
C PHE A 159 12.35 4.59 11.87
N GLY A 160 11.13 4.83 12.34
CA GLY A 160 10.83 5.97 13.18
C GLY A 160 11.52 5.87 14.54
N ARG A 161 11.96 7.01 15.06
CA ARG A 161 12.53 7.09 16.42
C ARG A 161 11.45 6.84 17.45
N GLN A 162 11.50 5.69 18.12
CA GLN A 162 10.68 5.47 19.29
C GLN A 162 11.19 6.29 20.48
N GLN A 163 10.26 6.90 21.20
CA GLN A 163 10.55 7.48 22.51
C GLN A 163 10.80 6.31 23.47
N VAL A 164 11.93 6.34 24.18
CA VAL A 164 12.22 5.38 25.26
C VAL A 164 11.12 5.50 26.31
N GLN A 165 10.23 4.51 26.39
CA GLN A 165 9.39 4.31 27.56
C GLN A 165 10.30 3.93 28.74
N SER A 166 9.88 4.34 29.94
CA SER A 166 10.64 4.41 31.20
C SER A 166 11.69 3.31 31.45
N GLU A 167 12.67 3.59 32.33
CA GLU A 167 13.76 2.67 32.71
C GLU A 167 13.33 1.25 33.14
N THR A 168 12.05 1.05 33.43
CA THR A 168 11.42 -0.24 33.75
C THR A 168 11.24 -1.18 32.56
N ASP A 169 11.24 -0.68 31.31
CA ASP A 169 11.09 -1.51 30.09
C ASP A 169 12.41 -2.06 29.54
N LYS A 170 13.55 -1.73 30.17
CA LYS A 170 14.90 -2.20 29.78
C LYS A 170 15.10 -3.72 29.90
N LEU A 171 14.11 -4.46 30.43
CA LEU A 171 14.18 -5.91 30.66
C LEU A 171 13.38 -6.74 29.64
N ALA A 172 12.57 -6.12 28.77
CA ALA A 172 11.82 -6.85 27.73
C ALA A 172 12.64 -6.91 26.43
N GLN A 173 13.56 -7.87 26.39
CA GLN A 173 14.13 -8.37 25.14
C GLN A 173 12.95 -8.98 24.35
N GLU A 174 12.54 -8.34 23.24
CA GLU A 174 11.33 -8.62 22.40
C GLU A 174 10.06 -7.77 22.67
N ALA A 175 10.19 -6.44 22.72
CA ALA A 175 9.03 -5.56 22.65
C ALA A 175 8.45 -5.48 21.22
N TYR A 176 7.12 -5.60 21.10
CA TYR A 176 6.38 -5.48 19.84
C TYR A 176 5.42 -4.29 19.90
N THR A 177 5.28 -3.58 18.78
CA THR A 177 4.13 -2.69 18.56
C THR A 177 3.00 -3.52 17.96
N GLU A 178 1.86 -3.57 18.65
CA GLU A 178 0.66 -4.24 18.18
C GLU A 178 -0.33 -3.22 17.61
N LEU A 179 -0.79 -3.45 16.38
CA LEU A 179 -1.82 -2.64 15.71
C LEU A 179 -3.00 -3.52 15.31
N VAL A 180 -4.21 -3.09 15.64
CA VAL A 180 -5.45 -3.68 15.17
C VAL A 180 -6.07 -2.77 14.12
N LEU A 181 -6.14 -3.25 12.89
CA LEU A 181 -6.68 -2.53 11.74
C LEU A 181 -8.05 -3.10 11.36
N ARG A 182 -9.09 -2.27 11.39
CA ARG A 182 -10.45 -2.65 11.00
C ARG A 182 -10.89 -1.92 9.74
N GLY A 183 -11.23 -2.68 8.71
CA GLY A 183 -11.55 -2.14 7.39
C GLY A 183 -11.68 -3.22 6.32
N GLY A 184 -11.38 -2.89 5.07
CA GLY A 184 -11.36 -3.81 3.94
C GLY A 184 -10.06 -4.59 3.84
N THR A 185 -10.12 -5.92 3.80
CA THR A 185 -8.94 -6.82 3.68
C THR A 185 -8.79 -7.37 2.27
N ASN A 186 -9.89 -7.45 1.51
CA ASN A 186 -9.93 -7.89 0.12
C ASN A 186 -10.79 -6.87 -0.66
N VAL A 187 -10.17 -5.77 -1.09
CA VAL A 187 -10.84 -4.65 -1.76
C VAL A 187 -10.07 -4.21 -2.99
N SER A 188 -10.78 -3.63 -3.96
CA SER A 188 -10.18 -3.29 -5.25
C SER A 188 -9.16 -2.15 -5.14
N LYS A 189 -8.17 -2.16 -6.05
CA LYS A 189 -7.11 -1.16 -6.14
C LYS A 189 -6.26 -1.06 -4.85
N SER A 190 -6.03 -2.20 -4.20
CA SER A 190 -5.11 -2.36 -3.07
C SER A 190 -4.67 -3.81 -2.96
N MET A 191 -3.55 -4.06 -2.28
CA MET A 191 -3.14 -5.41 -1.92
C MET A 191 -4.16 -6.11 -1.01
N SER A 192 -4.13 -7.44 -1.01
CA SER A 192 -4.94 -8.32 -0.16
C SER A 192 -4.12 -8.88 1.01
N GLY A 193 -4.80 -9.50 1.97
CA GLY A 193 -4.10 -10.17 3.08
C GLY A 193 -3.25 -11.35 2.63
N GLU A 194 -3.69 -12.08 1.60
CA GLU A 194 -2.93 -13.16 0.99
C GLU A 194 -1.63 -12.64 0.37
N TYR A 195 -1.71 -11.57 -0.42
CA TYR A 195 -0.55 -10.97 -1.07
C TYR A 195 0.46 -10.45 -0.04
N VAL A 196 -0.04 -9.81 1.03
CA VAL A 196 0.82 -9.31 2.11
C VAL A 196 1.60 -10.44 2.77
N GLN A 197 0.94 -11.54 3.10
CA GLN A 197 1.55 -12.66 3.82
C GLN A 197 2.45 -13.53 2.94
N GLN A 198 2.18 -13.63 1.64
CA GLN A 198 2.89 -14.55 0.73
C GLN A 198 3.92 -13.86 -0.16
N VAL A 199 3.82 -12.55 -0.36
CA VAL A 199 4.70 -11.79 -1.27
C VAL A 199 5.44 -10.68 -0.52
N LEU A 200 4.71 -9.70 0.02
CA LEU A 200 5.32 -8.50 0.60
C LEU A 200 6.16 -8.83 1.84
N LEU A 201 5.56 -9.41 2.89
CA LEU A 201 6.27 -9.62 4.16
C LEU A 201 7.45 -10.59 4.06
N PRO A 202 7.36 -11.72 3.31
CA PRO A 202 8.52 -12.57 3.07
C PRO A 202 9.65 -11.81 2.36
N THR A 203 9.33 -11.01 1.34
CA THR A 203 10.35 -10.22 0.63
C THR A 203 10.97 -9.15 1.54
N LEU A 204 10.17 -8.48 2.37
CA LEU A 204 10.69 -7.51 3.34
C LEU A 204 11.64 -8.20 4.34
N HIS A 205 11.28 -9.38 4.83
CA HIS A 205 12.16 -10.16 5.71
C HIS A 205 13.47 -10.52 5.03
N ASP A 206 13.42 -10.96 3.78
CA ASP A 206 14.61 -11.36 3.00
C ASP A 206 15.58 -10.20 2.74
N ILE A 207 15.08 -8.96 2.61
CA ILE A 207 15.96 -7.78 2.49
C ILE A 207 16.49 -7.28 3.84
N GLY A 208 16.10 -7.91 4.95
CA GLY A 208 16.59 -7.61 6.30
C GLY A 208 15.63 -6.85 7.22
N ILE A 209 14.37 -6.66 6.83
CA ILE A 209 13.35 -6.09 7.73
C ILE A 209 12.98 -7.12 8.81
N PRO A 210 12.79 -6.71 10.08
CA PRO A 210 12.38 -7.63 11.13
C PRO A 210 11.08 -8.37 10.78
N ARG A 211 10.95 -9.61 11.26
CA ARG A 211 9.76 -10.42 11.00
C ARG A 211 8.51 -9.74 11.55
N ILE A 212 7.59 -9.39 10.65
CA ILE A 212 6.28 -8.80 10.98
C ILE A 212 5.25 -9.93 11.01
N GLU A 213 4.48 -10.00 12.09
CA GLU A 213 3.43 -11.00 12.24
C GLU A 213 2.08 -10.39 11.89
N VAL A 214 1.26 -11.13 11.14
CA VAL A 214 -0.07 -10.71 10.72
C VAL A 214 -1.06 -11.81 11.04
N GLU A 215 -2.14 -11.45 11.74
CA GLU A 215 -3.28 -12.31 12.03
C GLU A 215 -4.54 -11.70 11.42
N LEU A 216 -5.07 -12.32 10.37
CA LEU A 216 -6.34 -11.95 9.76
C LEU A 216 -7.49 -12.66 10.48
N SER A 217 -8.10 -12.00 11.46
CA SER A 217 -9.20 -12.57 12.26
C SER A 217 -10.54 -12.51 11.52
N LYS A 218 -10.76 -11.49 10.70
CA LYS A 218 -12.02 -11.31 9.94
C LYS A 218 -11.79 -10.66 8.59
N ARG A 219 -12.45 -11.15 7.55
CA ARG A 219 -12.37 -10.55 6.21
C ARG A 219 -13.28 -9.36 6.01
N GLY A 220 -12.71 -8.31 5.40
CA GLY A 220 -13.40 -7.10 5.01
C GLY A 220 -13.54 -7.00 3.49
N TRP A 221 -14.74 -6.65 3.04
CA TRP A 221 -15.12 -6.61 1.63
C TRP A 221 -15.80 -5.28 1.30
N ALA A 222 -15.49 -4.73 0.14
CA ALA A 222 -16.18 -3.57 -0.42
C ALA A 222 -17.34 -3.98 -1.33
N GLY A 223 -18.09 -2.99 -1.85
CA GLY A 223 -19.19 -3.22 -2.78
C GLY A 223 -20.47 -3.73 -2.13
N ASN A 224 -21.24 -4.54 -2.87
CA ASN A 224 -22.61 -4.92 -2.50
C ASN A 224 -22.71 -5.95 -1.36
N ALA A 225 -21.59 -6.60 -1.02
CA ALA A 225 -21.47 -7.58 0.07
C ALA A 225 -20.58 -7.04 1.20
N ARG A 226 -20.77 -5.77 1.55
CA ARG A 226 -19.90 -5.03 2.46
C ARG A 226 -19.73 -5.74 3.80
N ALA A 227 -18.48 -5.82 4.23
CA ALA A 227 -18.10 -6.26 5.57
C ALA A 227 -16.85 -5.51 6.02
N ILE A 228 -16.79 -5.20 7.32
CA ILE A 228 -15.57 -4.73 7.97
C ILE A 228 -14.85 -5.96 8.50
N GLY A 229 -13.62 -6.12 8.04
CA GLY A 229 -12.65 -7.09 8.52
C GLY A 229 -11.79 -6.51 9.62
N GLU A 230 -10.95 -7.37 10.17
CA GLU A 230 -10.04 -7.06 11.27
C GLU A 230 -8.74 -7.83 11.04
N VAL A 231 -7.64 -7.12 11.19
CA VAL A 231 -6.28 -7.63 11.09
C VAL A 231 -5.50 -7.14 12.29
N LYS A 232 -4.82 -8.05 12.98
CA LYS A 232 -3.82 -7.71 13.98
C LYS A 232 -2.43 -7.81 13.36
N VAL A 233 -1.60 -6.80 13.57
CA VAL A 233 -0.23 -6.73 13.07
C VAL A 233 0.70 -6.52 14.25
N ARG A 234 1.73 -7.35 14.40
CA ARG A 234 2.77 -7.21 15.43
C ARG A 234 4.10 -6.93 14.74
N ILE A 235 4.70 -5.80 15.08
CA ILE A 235 5.94 -5.31 14.48
C ILE A 235 6.99 -5.20 15.58
N PRO A 236 8.15 -5.86 15.46
CA PRO A 236 9.24 -5.70 16.41
C PRO A 236 9.61 -4.23 16.58
N GLN A 237 9.76 -3.78 17.82
CA GLN A 237 10.20 -2.42 18.07
C GLN A 237 11.66 -2.24 17.60
N PRO A 238 12.01 -1.07 17.03
CA PRO A 238 13.38 -0.78 16.65
C PRO A 238 14.29 -0.78 17.89
N PRO A 239 15.56 -1.20 17.75
CA PRO A 239 16.49 -1.22 18.86
C PRO A 239 16.79 0.21 19.36
N PRO A 240 17.29 0.36 20.61
CA PRO A 240 17.79 1.65 21.09
C PRO A 240 18.83 2.22 20.12
N GLY A 241 18.57 3.42 19.59
CA GLY A 241 19.39 4.05 18.55
C GLY A 241 18.87 3.91 17.12
N GLY A 242 17.70 3.30 16.94
CA GLY A 242 17.01 3.20 15.65
C GLY A 242 17.38 1.95 14.86
N PHE A 243 16.49 1.53 13.96
CA PHE A 243 16.75 0.44 13.02
C PHE A 243 17.49 0.97 11.79
N LYS A 244 18.48 0.22 11.29
CA LYS A 244 19.21 0.54 10.07
C LYS A 244 19.12 -0.63 9.10
N LEU A 245 18.61 -0.35 7.91
CA LEU A 245 18.58 -1.33 6.82
C LEU A 245 19.90 -1.29 6.07
N ALA A 246 20.56 -2.44 5.97
CA ALA A 246 21.75 -2.63 5.15
C ALA A 246 21.36 -2.52 3.66
N PRO A 247 22.30 -2.15 2.77
CA PRO A 247 22.04 -2.26 1.34
C PRO A 247 21.73 -3.71 0.96
N PHE A 248 20.80 -3.88 0.01
CA PHE A 248 20.31 -5.18 -0.43
C PHE A 248 20.22 -5.23 -1.96
N GLU A 249 20.26 -6.44 -2.51
CA GLU A 249 20.17 -6.67 -3.95
C GLU A 249 19.14 -7.77 -4.26
N ILE A 250 18.22 -7.46 -5.17
CA ILE A 250 17.28 -8.39 -5.77
C ILE A 250 17.51 -8.35 -7.27
N THR A 251 18.49 -9.11 -7.75
CA THR A 251 18.99 -9.06 -9.14
C THR A 251 18.98 -10.43 -9.84
N GLU A 252 18.87 -11.51 -9.07
CA GLU A 252 18.85 -12.88 -9.59
C GLU A 252 17.50 -13.55 -9.30
N ARG A 253 16.71 -13.76 -10.36
CA ARG A 253 15.40 -14.40 -10.27
C ARG A 253 15.46 -15.92 -10.18
N GLY A 254 16.41 -16.55 -10.86
CA GLY A 254 16.41 -18.01 -11.02
C GLY A 254 15.26 -18.52 -11.89
N TYR A 255 15.00 -19.84 -11.82
CA TYR A 255 13.87 -20.47 -12.52
C TYR A 255 12.66 -20.59 -11.60
N ILE A 256 11.47 -20.78 -12.18
CA ILE A 256 10.23 -21.00 -11.41
C ILE A 256 10.21 -22.45 -10.92
N ASP A 257 10.19 -22.63 -9.61
CA ASP A 257 10.17 -23.94 -8.94
C ASP A 257 8.75 -24.51 -8.89
N HIS A 258 7.81 -23.69 -8.44
CA HIS A 258 6.41 -24.08 -8.27
C HIS A 258 5.49 -22.85 -8.20
N ILE A 259 4.19 -23.06 -8.38
CA ILE A 259 3.15 -22.04 -8.21
C ILE A 259 2.28 -22.42 -7.00
N SER A 260 2.17 -21.51 -6.04
CA SER A 260 1.20 -21.65 -4.95
C SER A 260 -0.11 -20.93 -5.26
N VAL A 261 -1.23 -21.49 -4.78
CA VAL A 261 -2.58 -21.02 -5.09
C VAL A 261 -3.37 -20.81 -3.81
N SER A 262 -3.90 -19.60 -3.62
CA SER A 262 -4.86 -19.26 -2.56
C SER A 262 -6.23 -18.96 -3.14
N ILE A 263 -7.28 -19.53 -2.55
CA ILE A 263 -8.66 -19.37 -3.04
C ILE A 263 -9.58 -19.00 -1.87
N VAL A 264 -10.33 -17.92 -2.07
CA VAL A 264 -11.49 -17.56 -1.24
C VAL A 264 -12.73 -17.51 -2.14
N ALA A 265 -13.72 -18.35 -1.85
CA ALA A 265 -14.92 -18.46 -2.68
C ALA A 265 -16.18 -18.57 -1.83
N GLY A 266 -17.35 -18.31 -2.43
CA GLY A 266 -18.62 -18.31 -1.72
C GLY A 266 -19.03 -19.66 -1.10
N SER A 267 -18.57 -20.77 -1.68
CA SER A 267 -18.94 -22.12 -1.26
C SER A 267 -17.83 -23.14 -1.51
N ALA A 268 -17.93 -24.30 -0.86
CA ALA A 268 -17.01 -25.42 -1.09
C ALA A 268 -17.07 -25.94 -2.54
N ASN A 269 -18.26 -25.92 -3.15
CA ASN A 269 -18.43 -26.33 -4.55
C ASN A 269 -17.71 -25.38 -5.51
N ALA A 270 -17.91 -24.06 -5.34
CA ALA A 270 -17.19 -23.06 -6.13
C ALA A 270 -15.67 -23.20 -5.99
N ARG A 271 -15.18 -23.47 -4.77
CA ARG A 271 -13.75 -23.72 -4.51
C ARG A 271 -13.24 -24.98 -5.20
N HIS A 272 -14.02 -26.07 -5.19
CA HIS A 272 -13.66 -27.29 -5.91
C HIS A 272 -13.59 -27.06 -7.42
N THR A 273 -14.56 -26.35 -7.99
CA THR A 273 -14.57 -25.96 -9.40
C THR A 273 -13.35 -25.10 -9.75
N LEU A 274 -13.04 -24.07 -8.95
CA LEU A 274 -11.87 -23.23 -9.15
C LEU A 274 -10.57 -24.04 -9.08
N LYS A 275 -10.45 -24.96 -8.13
CA LYS A 275 -9.26 -25.81 -8.00
C LYS A 275 -9.02 -26.62 -9.27
N ALA A 276 -10.03 -27.35 -9.74
CA ALA A 276 -9.92 -28.15 -10.96
C ALA A 276 -9.61 -27.31 -12.20
N GLU A 277 -10.28 -26.15 -12.34
CA GLU A 277 -10.05 -25.23 -13.47
C GLU A 277 -8.64 -24.62 -13.44
N LEU A 278 -8.16 -24.20 -12.26
CA LEU A 278 -6.82 -23.64 -12.10
C LEU A 278 -5.73 -24.68 -12.36
N GLU A 279 -5.89 -25.92 -11.89
CA GLU A 279 -4.96 -27.02 -12.20
C GLU A 279 -4.78 -27.19 -13.71
N ASN A 280 -5.89 -27.24 -14.46
CA ASN A 280 -5.87 -27.36 -15.91
C ASN A 280 -5.26 -26.12 -16.58
N THR A 281 -5.72 -24.92 -16.21
CA THR A 281 -5.27 -23.67 -16.85
C THR A 281 -3.78 -23.41 -16.61
N ILE A 282 -3.28 -23.71 -15.40
CA ILE A 282 -1.84 -23.59 -15.07
C ILE A 282 -1.03 -24.59 -15.90
N ALA A 283 -1.47 -25.86 -15.97
CA ALA A 283 -0.79 -26.88 -16.75
C ALA A 283 -0.74 -26.55 -18.25
N GLU A 284 -1.80 -25.95 -18.80
CA GLU A 284 -1.84 -25.47 -20.19
C GLU A 284 -0.86 -24.32 -20.45
N HIS A 285 -0.72 -23.40 -19.49
CA HIS A 285 0.07 -22.19 -19.69
C HIS A 285 1.56 -22.35 -19.38
N PHE A 286 1.90 -23.22 -18.41
CA PHE A 286 3.24 -23.39 -17.86
C PHE A 286 3.82 -24.81 -18.01
N GLY A 287 3.04 -25.76 -18.51
CA GLY A 287 3.44 -27.16 -18.64
C GLY A 287 3.02 -28.01 -17.44
N ARG A 288 2.82 -29.31 -17.67
CA ARG A 288 2.35 -30.27 -16.67
C ARG A 288 3.37 -30.63 -15.59
N ASP A 289 4.65 -30.39 -15.89
CA ASP A 289 5.75 -30.72 -14.97
C ASP A 289 5.94 -29.66 -13.87
N LEU A 290 5.33 -28.46 -14.03
CA LEU A 290 5.40 -27.42 -13.01
C LEU A 290 4.51 -27.77 -11.81
N THR A 291 5.12 -27.83 -10.63
CA THR A 291 4.40 -28.16 -9.40
C THR A 291 3.42 -27.04 -9.04
N THR A 292 2.17 -27.41 -8.73
CA THR A 292 1.14 -26.48 -8.25
C THR A 292 0.71 -26.86 -6.83
N VAL A 293 0.83 -25.93 -5.89
CA VAL A 293 0.55 -26.14 -4.47
C VAL A 293 -0.68 -25.35 -4.04
N PHE A 294 -1.77 -26.04 -3.73
CA PHE A 294 -2.98 -25.40 -3.21
C PHE A 294 -2.89 -25.20 -1.70
N LEU A 295 -2.88 -23.94 -1.26
CA LEU A 295 -2.92 -23.60 0.16
C LEU A 295 -4.34 -23.81 0.72
N PRO A 296 -4.50 -23.93 2.06
CA PRO A 296 -5.82 -24.02 2.68
C PRO A 296 -6.71 -22.85 2.27
N GLY A 297 -7.75 -23.14 1.48
CA GLY A 297 -8.70 -22.12 1.00
C GLY A 297 -9.86 -21.88 1.96
N GLU A 298 -10.55 -20.76 1.79
CA GLU A 298 -11.62 -20.33 2.68
C GLU A 298 -12.98 -20.26 1.96
N ASN A 299 -14.03 -20.69 2.66
CA ASN A 299 -15.41 -20.51 2.22
C ASN A 299 -15.96 -19.22 2.83
N SER A 300 -16.12 -18.17 2.03
CA SER A 300 -16.57 -16.84 2.47
C SER A 300 -18.06 -16.78 2.84
N GLY A 301 -18.82 -17.83 2.51
CA GLY A 301 -20.26 -17.94 2.73
C GLY A 301 -21.12 -17.07 1.81
N ASP A 302 -20.53 -16.38 0.84
CA ASP A 302 -21.25 -15.48 -0.07
C ASP A 302 -20.65 -15.52 -1.47
N SER A 303 -21.45 -15.90 -2.48
CA SER A 303 -21.01 -16.01 -3.88
C SER A 303 -20.53 -14.69 -4.49
N ARG A 304 -20.79 -13.55 -3.84
CA ARG A 304 -20.24 -12.24 -4.20
C ARG A 304 -18.74 -12.09 -3.88
N ARG A 305 -18.22 -12.91 -2.96
CA ARG A 305 -16.87 -12.82 -2.41
C ARG A 305 -16.00 -13.90 -3.04
N LEU A 306 -15.29 -13.49 -4.09
CA LEU A 306 -14.36 -14.30 -4.86
C LEU A 306 -13.00 -13.62 -4.85
N TYR A 307 -11.97 -14.36 -4.47
CA TYR A 307 -10.59 -13.94 -4.53
C TYR A 307 -9.68 -15.13 -4.87
N ILE A 308 -8.72 -14.92 -5.77
CA ILE A 308 -7.70 -15.89 -6.14
C ILE A 308 -6.36 -15.18 -6.10
N LEU A 309 -5.33 -15.81 -5.53
CA LEU A 309 -3.94 -15.39 -5.67
C LEU A 309 -3.12 -16.55 -6.18
N LEU A 310 -2.32 -16.29 -7.22
CA LEU A 310 -1.24 -17.16 -7.66
C LEU A 310 0.09 -16.51 -7.30
N VAL A 311 1.00 -17.30 -6.73
CA VAL A 311 2.38 -16.86 -6.45
C VAL A 311 3.33 -17.85 -7.08
N ALA A 312 4.15 -17.39 -8.02
CA ALA A 312 5.25 -18.16 -8.57
C ALA A 312 6.48 -18.02 -7.66
N HIS A 313 7.01 -19.15 -7.20
CA HIS A 313 8.19 -19.22 -6.35
C HIS A 313 9.40 -19.60 -7.18
N THR A 314 10.54 -18.97 -6.93
CA THR A 314 11.76 -19.22 -7.70
C THR A 314 12.87 -19.88 -6.89
N SER A 315 13.83 -20.47 -7.61
CA SER A 315 14.99 -21.14 -7.04
C SER A 315 15.91 -20.23 -6.19
N THR A 316 15.74 -18.92 -6.27
CA THR A 316 16.48 -17.92 -5.49
C THR A 316 15.61 -17.24 -4.42
N ASN A 317 14.54 -17.93 -3.99
CA ASN A 317 13.58 -17.45 -2.98
C ASN A 317 12.89 -16.14 -3.37
N ARG A 318 12.68 -15.90 -4.66
CA ARG A 318 11.89 -14.75 -5.15
C ARG A 318 10.46 -15.20 -5.41
N VAL A 319 9.54 -14.25 -5.33
CA VAL A 319 8.12 -14.48 -5.47
C VAL A 319 7.49 -13.43 -6.38
N LEU A 320 6.63 -13.90 -7.30
CA LEU A 320 5.86 -13.05 -8.21
C LEU A 320 4.38 -13.33 -8.02
N GLY A 321 3.61 -12.32 -7.60
CA GLY A 321 2.20 -12.46 -7.27
C GLY A 321 1.25 -11.88 -8.32
N ARG A 322 0.19 -12.60 -8.67
CA ARG A 322 -0.96 -12.04 -9.38
C ARG A 322 -2.27 -12.55 -8.81
N ASP A 323 -3.21 -11.62 -8.61
CA ASP A 323 -4.51 -11.89 -8.01
C ASP A 323 -5.68 -11.55 -8.92
N PHE A 324 -6.83 -12.09 -8.55
CA PHE A 324 -8.12 -11.73 -9.11
C PHE A 324 -9.12 -11.50 -7.98
N LEU A 325 -9.69 -10.30 -7.93
CA LEU A 325 -10.80 -9.97 -7.05
C LEU A 325 -12.11 -9.91 -7.86
N GLY A 326 -13.11 -10.68 -7.44
CA GLY A 326 -14.43 -10.66 -8.06
C GLY A 326 -15.12 -9.31 -7.96
N THR A 327 -16.07 -9.06 -8.86
CA THR A 327 -16.76 -7.76 -8.98
C THR A 327 -17.67 -7.41 -7.78
N GLY A 328 -17.89 -8.32 -6.84
CA GLY A 328 -18.84 -8.16 -5.73
C GLY A 328 -20.32 -8.29 -6.13
N LYS A 329 -20.59 -8.58 -7.41
CA LYS A 329 -21.96 -8.85 -7.91
C LYS A 329 -22.32 -10.30 -7.69
N ARG A 330 -23.58 -10.55 -7.31
CA ARG A 330 -24.09 -11.91 -7.11
C ARG A 330 -24.36 -12.53 -8.49
N PRO A 331 -23.89 -13.76 -8.76
CA PRO A 331 -24.30 -14.51 -9.94
C PRO A 331 -25.82 -14.68 -9.96
N LYS A 332 -26.47 -14.53 -11.12
CA LYS A 332 -27.92 -14.68 -11.28
C LYS A 332 -28.34 -16.14 -11.25
N ASN A 333 -27.47 -17.04 -11.73
CA ASN A 333 -27.71 -18.48 -11.77
C ASN A 333 -26.38 -19.25 -11.78
N ALA A 334 -26.45 -20.58 -11.64
CA ALA A 334 -25.28 -21.46 -11.59
C ALA A 334 -24.44 -21.42 -12.87
N THR A 335 -25.05 -21.26 -14.04
CA THR A 335 -24.33 -21.16 -15.32
C THR A 335 -23.48 -19.88 -15.38
N GLU A 336 -24.02 -18.75 -14.90
CA GLU A 336 -23.27 -17.51 -14.80
C GLU A 336 -22.16 -17.60 -13.75
N GLU A 337 -22.41 -18.27 -12.61
CA GLU A 337 -21.38 -18.50 -11.60
C GLU A 337 -20.19 -19.27 -12.20
N VAL A 338 -20.42 -20.41 -12.86
CA VAL A 338 -19.35 -21.18 -13.51
C VAL A 338 -18.57 -20.34 -14.52
N ARG A 339 -19.24 -19.53 -15.34
CA ARG A 339 -18.56 -18.63 -16.30
C ARG A 339 -17.69 -17.58 -15.60
N ILE A 340 -18.15 -17.02 -14.48
CA ILE A 340 -17.35 -16.07 -13.69
C ILE A 340 -16.11 -16.76 -13.13
N LEU A 341 -16.25 -17.98 -12.60
CA LEU A 341 -15.13 -18.76 -12.07
C LEU A 341 -14.10 -19.09 -13.16
N GLN A 342 -14.53 -19.55 -14.33
CA GLN A 342 -13.64 -19.84 -15.47
C GLN A 342 -12.90 -18.59 -15.95
N SER A 343 -13.63 -17.48 -16.10
CA SER A 343 -13.03 -16.20 -16.51
C SER A 343 -12.02 -15.69 -15.47
N ALA A 344 -12.27 -15.89 -14.18
CA ALA A 344 -11.34 -15.55 -13.12
C ALA A 344 -10.04 -16.36 -13.23
N CYS A 345 -10.12 -17.68 -13.43
CA CYS A 345 -8.97 -18.56 -13.62
C CYS A 345 -8.11 -18.15 -14.83
N GLN A 346 -8.75 -17.94 -15.99
CA GLN A 346 -8.06 -17.52 -17.20
C GLN A 346 -7.36 -16.16 -17.02
N THR A 347 -8.02 -15.21 -16.36
CA THR A 347 -7.47 -13.87 -16.13
C THR A 347 -6.22 -13.94 -15.25
N VAL A 348 -6.32 -14.56 -14.08
CA VAL A 348 -5.21 -14.59 -13.11
C VAL A 348 -4.01 -15.39 -13.63
N VAL A 349 -4.23 -16.51 -14.33
CA VAL A 349 -3.16 -17.31 -14.93
C VAL A 349 -2.47 -16.56 -16.08
N ARG A 350 -3.25 -15.92 -16.95
CA ARG A 350 -2.69 -15.09 -18.03
C ARG A 350 -1.85 -13.95 -17.47
N ASP A 351 -2.33 -13.28 -16.44
CA ASP A 351 -1.64 -12.12 -15.87
C ASP A 351 -0.36 -12.56 -15.13
N LEU A 352 -0.37 -13.69 -14.41
CA LEU A 352 0.87 -14.28 -13.85
C LEU A 352 1.86 -14.67 -14.95
N LYS A 353 1.38 -15.25 -16.06
CA LYS A 353 2.25 -15.62 -17.19
C LYS A 353 2.97 -14.40 -17.78
N LYS A 354 2.25 -13.29 -17.96
CA LYS A 354 2.86 -12.03 -18.41
C LYS A 354 3.96 -11.57 -17.45
N GLU A 355 3.71 -11.69 -16.15
CA GLU A 355 4.68 -11.32 -15.13
C GLU A 355 5.95 -12.16 -15.20
N ILE A 356 5.81 -13.48 -15.34
CA ILE A 356 6.95 -14.39 -15.49
C ILE A 356 7.70 -14.12 -16.80
N GLN A 357 7.00 -13.74 -17.87
CA GLN A 357 7.63 -13.41 -19.16
C GLN A 357 8.39 -12.09 -19.14
N GLY A 358 8.09 -11.18 -18.20
CA GLY A 358 8.80 -9.91 -18.03
C GLY A 358 10.25 -10.03 -17.59
N ASP A 359 10.68 -11.22 -17.17
CA ASP A 359 12.05 -11.58 -16.76
C ASP A 359 12.68 -10.61 -15.74
N HIS A 360 11.90 -10.25 -14.72
CA HIS A 360 12.33 -9.39 -13.63
C HIS A 360 12.12 -10.07 -12.27
N CYS A 361 12.94 -9.71 -11.28
CA CYS A 361 12.96 -10.38 -9.97
C CYS A 361 11.77 -10.08 -9.07
N VAL A 362 11.17 -8.89 -9.18
CA VAL A 362 9.98 -8.49 -8.40
C VAL A 362 8.83 -8.14 -9.32
N ASP A 363 7.61 -8.40 -8.86
CA ASP A 363 6.42 -8.05 -9.64
C ASP A 363 6.09 -6.54 -9.62
N GLU A 364 5.22 -6.09 -10.52
CA GLU A 364 4.88 -4.66 -10.71
C GLU A 364 4.42 -3.97 -9.42
N TYR A 365 3.70 -4.70 -8.56
CA TYR A 365 3.12 -4.16 -7.33
C TYR A 365 4.13 -4.18 -6.19
N LEU A 366 4.94 -5.24 -6.10
CA LEU A 366 6.02 -5.32 -5.13
C LEU A 366 7.10 -4.26 -5.40
N GLN A 367 7.40 -3.99 -6.68
CA GLN A 367 8.39 -2.99 -7.07
C GLN A 367 8.08 -1.61 -6.45
N ASP A 368 6.84 -1.13 -6.57
CA ASP A 368 6.46 0.18 -6.01
C ASP A 368 6.48 0.20 -4.47
N GLN A 369 6.20 -0.95 -3.84
CA GLN A 369 6.20 -1.11 -2.38
C GLN A 369 7.62 -1.12 -1.79
N LEU A 370 8.61 -1.62 -2.54
CA LEU A 370 10.00 -1.68 -2.10
C LEU A 370 10.74 -0.33 -2.17
N VAL A 371 10.29 0.61 -3.01
CA VAL A 371 10.99 1.89 -3.23
C VAL A 371 11.25 2.67 -1.94
N VAL A 372 10.29 2.70 -1.01
CA VAL A 372 10.48 3.40 0.27
C VAL A 372 11.58 2.76 1.12
N PHE A 373 11.72 1.43 1.05
CA PHE A 373 12.77 0.70 1.75
C PHE A 373 14.12 0.84 1.05
N GLN A 374 14.16 0.91 -0.29
CA GLN A 374 15.36 1.28 -1.04
C GLN A 374 15.88 2.66 -0.64
N ALA A 375 14.98 3.64 -0.49
CA ALA A 375 15.32 5.01 -0.09
C ALA A 375 15.84 5.12 1.36
N LEU A 376 15.33 4.27 2.27
CA LEU A 376 15.72 4.24 3.69
C LEU A 376 16.88 3.27 3.99
N ALA A 377 17.26 2.43 3.03
CA ALA A 377 18.44 1.58 3.13
C ALA A 377 19.73 2.40 3.05
N SER A 378 20.78 1.89 3.68
CA SER A 378 22.07 2.57 3.70
C SER A 378 22.83 2.32 2.39
N GLY A 379 23.16 3.36 1.64
CA GLY A 379 24.01 3.26 0.45
C GLY A 379 23.33 2.61 -0.75
N ARG A 380 24.15 2.08 -1.66
CA ARG A 380 23.70 1.57 -2.96
C ARG A 380 23.00 0.21 -2.81
N ASN A 381 21.76 0.12 -3.30
CA ASN A 381 20.95 -1.08 -3.37
C ASN A 381 20.30 -1.22 -4.75
N VAL A 382 19.85 -2.43 -5.10
CA VAL A 382 19.32 -2.73 -6.45
C VAL A 382 18.08 -3.60 -6.35
N VAL A 383 17.01 -3.19 -7.02
CA VAL A 383 15.79 -4.00 -7.19
C VAL A 383 15.49 -4.12 -8.68
N ASP A 384 15.78 -5.30 -9.23
CA ASP A 384 15.40 -5.66 -10.59
C ASP A 384 13.88 -5.89 -10.66
N GLY A 385 13.20 -4.96 -11.31
CA GLY A 385 11.76 -4.97 -11.49
C GLY A 385 11.40 -4.56 -12.91
N TRP A 386 10.09 -4.45 -13.18
CA TRP A 386 9.61 -4.12 -14.51
C TRP A 386 10.24 -2.84 -15.07
N SER A 387 10.72 -2.88 -16.32
CA SER A 387 11.46 -1.79 -16.97
C SER A 387 10.61 -0.91 -17.90
N GLY A 388 9.31 -1.17 -18.02
CA GLY A 388 8.39 -0.33 -18.81
C GLY A 388 8.48 -0.46 -20.33
N ARG A 389 9.33 -1.36 -20.86
CA ARG A 389 9.68 -1.47 -22.29
C ARG A 389 8.53 -1.84 -23.25
N ASP A 390 7.36 -2.22 -22.74
CA ASP A 390 6.18 -2.54 -23.56
C ASP A 390 5.17 -1.39 -23.70
N VAL A 391 5.44 -0.21 -23.14
CA VAL A 391 4.59 0.98 -23.35
C VAL A 391 5.19 1.79 -24.49
N GLU A 392 4.69 1.54 -25.70
CA GLU A 392 4.86 2.45 -26.84
C GLU A 392 4.65 3.90 -26.39
N GLN A 393 5.61 4.72 -26.77
CA GLN A 393 5.69 6.17 -26.61
C GLN A 393 4.32 6.84 -26.46
N ARG A 394 3.91 7.13 -25.22
CA ARG A 394 2.96 8.20 -24.97
C ARG A 394 3.76 9.48 -24.81
N GLU A 395 3.83 10.24 -25.90
CA GLU A 395 4.38 11.58 -25.92
C GLU A 395 3.69 12.46 -24.87
N GLY A 396 4.49 12.92 -23.92
CA GLY A 396 4.10 13.73 -22.78
C GLY A 396 5.35 13.95 -21.93
N HIS A 397 6.21 14.84 -22.39
CA HIS A 397 7.44 15.26 -21.71
C HIS A 397 7.07 15.90 -20.36
N ASP A 398 7.30 15.17 -19.27
CA ASP A 398 7.61 15.77 -17.97
C ASP A 398 9.13 15.64 -17.81
N GLU A 399 9.88 16.71 -18.13
CA GLU A 399 11.35 16.78 -18.08
C GLU A 399 11.94 16.58 -16.66
N GLU A 400 11.12 16.44 -15.61
CA GLU A 400 11.57 16.29 -14.21
C GLU A 400 11.86 14.84 -13.76
N CYS A 401 11.67 13.82 -14.60
CA CYS A 401 11.88 12.41 -14.19
C CYS A 401 12.76 11.65 -15.18
N GLU A 402 14.08 11.80 -15.05
CA GLU A 402 15.10 11.06 -15.82
C GLU A 402 15.08 9.53 -15.57
N ASP A 403 14.30 9.06 -14.61
CA ASP A 403 14.10 7.65 -14.32
C ASP A 403 12.84 7.10 -15.03
N THR A 404 13.09 6.21 -16.00
CA THR A 404 12.11 5.66 -16.93
C THR A 404 11.62 4.25 -16.57
N GLY A 405 12.19 3.61 -15.53
CA GLY A 405 11.83 2.24 -15.15
C GLY A 405 10.62 2.16 -14.21
N GLY A 406 9.82 1.10 -14.37
CA GLY A 406 8.71 0.76 -13.47
C GLY A 406 7.36 1.36 -13.84
N SER A 407 6.33 0.95 -13.10
CA SER A 407 4.97 1.45 -13.26
C SER A 407 4.86 2.95 -12.92
N LEU A 408 3.75 3.59 -13.30
CA LEU A 408 3.47 4.97 -12.90
C LEU A 408 3.44 5.11 -11.36
N HIS A 409 3.05 4.06 -10.65
CA HIS A 409 3.10 3.99 -9.19
C HIS A 409 4.56 4.01 -8.69
N THR A 410 5.43 3.15 -9.22
CA THR A 410 6.87 3.11 -8.88
C THR A 410 7.52 4.48 -9.09
N ARG A 411 7.32 5.10 -10.25
CA ARG A 411 7.86 6.43 -10.58
C ARG A 411 7.34 7.51 -9.62
N THR A 412 6.08 7.43 -9.22
CA THR A 412 5.48 8.35 -8.24
C THR A 412 6.17 8.23 -6.88
N VAL A 413 6.41 7.02 -6.38
CA VAL A 413 7.08 6.82 -5.08
C VAL A 413 8.51 7.35 -5.12
N ARG A 414 9.27 7.04 -6.19
CA ARG A 414 10.65 7.54 -6.36
C ARG A 414 10.71 9.07 -6.37
N TRP A 415 9.79 9.71 -7.09
CA TRP A 415 9.69 11.17 -7.10
C TRP A 415 9.41 11.74 -5.70
N VAL A 416 8.49 11.14 -4.93
CA VAL A 416 8.21 11.58 -3.56
C VAL A 416 9.44 11.42 -2.66
N CYS A 417 10.13 10.27 -2.73
CA CYS A 417 11.37 10.03 -1.99
C CYS A 417 12.41 11.13 -2.30
N ARG A 418 12.68 11.43 -3.58
CA ARG A 418 13.60 12.49 -3.99
C ARG A 418 13.22 13.85 -3.41
N LYS A 419 11.95 14.27 -3.55
CA LYS A 419 11.51 15.59 -3.07
C LYS A 419 11.58 15.69 -1.54
N MET A 420 11.10 14.67 -0.82
CA MET A 420 11.10 14.66 0.65
C MET A 420 12.50 14.61 1.25
N MET A 421 13.42 13.85 0.63
CA MET A 421 14.77 13.63 1.14
C MET A 421 15.80 14.60 0.54
N SER A 422 15.41 15.50 -0.37
CA SER A 422 16.26 16.51 -1.01
C SER A 422 17.00 17.45 -0.05
N ARG A 423 16.53 17.55 1.21
CA ARG A 423 17.13 18.42 2.24
C ARG A 423 18.08 17.68 3.18
N LEU A 424 18.23 16.37 3.00
CA LEU A 424 19.24 15.57 3.69
C LEU A 424 20.58 15.76 2.96
N GLN A 425 21.69 15.69 3.69
CA GLN A 425 23.02 16.06 3.16
C GLN A 425 23.42 15.29 1.88
N GLU A 426 23.03 14.02 1.77
CA GLU A 426 23.41 13.16 0.64
C GLU A 426 22.30 13.01 -0.41
N GLY A 427 21.04 13.36 -0.09
CA GLY A 427 19.89 13.10 -0.97
C GLY A 427 19.66 11.61 -1.27
N VAL A 428 18.52 11.28 -1.89
CA VAL A 428 18.27 9.92 -2.41
C VAL A 428 18.30 9.98 -3.93
N GLU A 429 19.00 9.04 -4.55
CA GLU A 429 19.12 8.95 -5.99
C GLU A 429 18.57 7.62 -6.48
N PHE A 430 17.83 7.65 -7.59
CA PHE A 430 17.37 6.47 -8.29
C PHE A 430 17.88 6.54 -9.73
N GLU A 431 18.44 5.44 -10.21
CA GLU A 431 19.02 5.32 -11.55
C GLU A 431 18.34 4.20 -12.34
N ALA A 432 18.70 4.08 -13.61
CA ALA A 432 18.25 2.99 -14.47
C ALA A 432 18.61 1.61 -13.88
N GLY A 433 17.83 0.58 -14.23
CA GLY A 433 18.06 -0.78 -13.73
C GLY A 433 17.65 -1.00 -12.27
N GLY A 434 16.90 -0.07 -11.67
CA GLY A 434 16.37 -0.22 -10.31
C GLY A 434 17.39 0.03 -9.20
N ILE A 435 18.52 0.67 -9.55
CA ILE A 435 19.54 1.10 -8.61
C ILE A 435 19.01 2.28 -7.79
N CYS A 436 19.26 2.26 -6.49
CA CYS A 436 19.00 3.36 -5.57
C CYS A 436 20.19 3.58 -4.65
N THR A 437 20.62 4.82 -4.49
CA THR A 437 21.53 5.23 -3.41
C THR A 437 20.67 5.79 -2.29
N GLY A 438 20.37 4.94 -1.30
CA GLY A 438 19.50 5.25 -0.17
C GLY A 438 20.24 5.95 0.97
N ILE A 439 19.47 6.56 1.88
CA ILE A 439 19.98 7.23 3.08
C ILE A 439 19.49 6.49 4.33
N SER A 440 20.43 6.00 5.11
CA SER A 440 20.16 5.47 6.46
C SER A 440 19.60 6.59 7.34
N GLN A 441 18.37 6.45 7.81
CA GLN A 441 17.76 7.33 8.82
C GLN A 441 17.30 6.47 9.99
N GLY A 442 17.93 6.67 11.16
CA GLY A 442 17.68 6.00 12.44
C GLY A 442 18.06 6.92 13.59
#